data_AF-A0A1T5FKJ6-F1
#
_entry.id   AF-A0A1T5FKJ6-F1
#
_cell.length_a   1.000
_cell.length_b   1.000
_cell.length_c   1.000
_cell.angle_alpha   90.00
_cell.angle_beta   90.00
_cell.angle_gamma   90.00
#
_symmetry.space_group_name_H-M   'P 1'
#
loop_
_entity.id
_entity.type
_entity.pdbx_description
1 polymer ?
#
loop_
_entity_poly.entity_id
_entity_poly.type
_entity_poly.pdbx_seq_one_letter_code
_entity_poly.pdbx_strand_id
1 'polypeptide(L)'
;MRTIEINKSEIPQTAPKLSAALGAFEQFINELNDKNLPDKTIEFINQNIERLNSFPSSDKKFKALLIKTQSQITKFLEKEHKYVPKNYYRNLWIPLGMTGFGLPIGVAFALSVGNMGLLGIGLPIGLLLGALVGTRLDKKALVEGRQFGVELKNTF
;
A
#
# COMPACT_ATOMS: atom_id res chain seq x y z
N MET A 1 -5.99 8.02 -22.09
CA MET A 1 -6.98 8.16 -21.00
C MET A 1 -6.49 9.26 -20.04
N ARG A 2 -7.35 10.03 -19.38
CA ARG A 2 -6.93 11.11 -18.46
C ARG A 2 -7.70 11.03 -17.14
N THR A 3 -7.00 10.68 -16.07
CA THR A 3 -7.45 10.89 -14.68
C THR A 3 -7.30 12.36 -14.29
N ILE A 4 -8.07 12.79 -13.30
CA ILE A 4 -7.96 14.14 -12.72
C ILE A 4 -6.63 14.29 -11.98
N GLU A 5 -6.05 15.50 -12.03
CA GLU A 5 -4.81 15.84 -11.30
C GLU A 5 -5.08 16.12 -9.82
N ILE A 6 -4.09 15.87 -8.97
CA ILE A 6 -4.17 16.11 -7.52
C ILE A 6 -3.82 17.58 -7.24
N ASN A 7 -4.67 18.27 -6.47
CA ASN A 7 -4.46 19.68 -6.14
C ASN A 7 -3.38 19.83 -5.05
N LYS A 8 -2.40 20.71 -5.32
CA LYS A 8 -1.25 21.00 -4.44
C LYS A 8 -1.22 22.40 -3.85
N SER A 9 -2.18 23.26 -4.20
CA SER A 9 -2.06 24.73 -4.07
C SER A 9 -1.81 25.25 -2.65
N GLU A 10 -1.94 24.40 -1.63
CA GLU A 10 -1.80 24.78 -0.23
C GLU A 10 -0.83 23.91 0.59
N ILE A 11 -0.02 23.04 -0.02
CA ILE A 11 0.91 22.19 0.76
C ILE A 11 2.00 23.08 1.36
N PRO A 12 2.11 23.21 2.70
CA PRO A 12 3.17 23.99 3.31
C PRO A 12 4.53 23.36 3.00
N GLN A 13 5.51 24.18 2.60
CA GLN A 13 6.90 23.73 2.38
C GLN A 13 7.51 23.02 3.60
N THR A 14 6.92 23.21 4.79
CA THR A 14 7.30 22.64 6.08
C THR A 14 6.88 21.18 6.29
N ALA A 15 6.19 20.53 5.35
CA ALA A 15 5.72 19.14 5.47
C ALA A 15 6.39 18.17 4.44
N PRO A 16 7.71 17.91 4.54
CA PRO A 16 8.46 17.15 3.51
C PRO A 16 7.99 15.70 3.32
N LYS A 17 7.41 15.09 4.36
CA LYS A 17 6.85 13.73 4.27
C LYS A 17 5.53 13.70 3.49
N LEU A 18 4.72 14.76 3.59
CA LEU A 18 3.43 14.86 2.90
C LEU A 18 3.64 15.16 1.42
N SER A 19 4.55 16.08 1.09
CA SER A 19 4.92 16.37 -0.30
C SER A 19 5.49 15.13 -1.00
N ALA A 20 6.35 14.36 -0.33
CA ALA A 20 6.87 13.11 -0.88
C ALA A 20 5.77 12.05 -1.12
N ALA A 21 4.79 11.95 -0.21
CA ALA A 21 3.68 11.01 -0.37
C ALA A 21 2.74 11.41 -1.53
N LEU A 22 2.51 12.71 -1.71
CA LEU A 22 1.74 13.24 -2.85
C LEU A 22 2.46 13.04 -4.17
N GLY A 23 3.76 13.37 -4.23
CA GLY A 23 4.55 13.14 -5.44
C GLY A 23 4.60 11.66 -5.85
N ALA A 24 4.72 10.75 -4.89
CA ALA A 24 4.61 9.31 -5.15
C ALA A 24 3.22 8.91 -5.68
N PHE A 25 2.16 9.51 -5.13
CA PHE A 25 0.81 9.22 -5.59
C PHE A 25 0.53 9.77 -6.99
N GLU A 26 1.03 10.94 -7.32
CA GLU A 26 0.92 11.49 -8.67
C GLU A 26 1.67 10.68 -9.69
N GLN A 27 2.89 10.25 -9.36
CA GLN A 27 3.63 9.35 -10.23
C GLN A 27 2.82 8.07 -10.48
N PHE A 28 2.18 7.53 -9.44
CA PHE A 28 1.32 6.36 -9.56
C PHE A 28 0.11 6.61 -10.48
N ILE A 29 -0.57 7.74 -10.32
CA ILE A 29 -1.70 8.14 -11.17
C ILE A 29 -1.25 8.38 -12.62
N ASN A 30 -0.08 8.98 -12.82
CA ASN A 30 0.48 9.19 -14.16
C ASN A 30 0.80 7.87 -14.86
N GLU A 31 1.44 6.92 -14.16
CA GLU A 31 1.71 5.59 -14.70
C GLU A 31 0.40 4.80 -15.01
N LEU A 32 -0.71 5.11 -14.32
CA LEU A 32 -2.03 4.55 -14.63
C LEU A 32 -2.64 5.13 -15.91
N ASN A 33 -2.36 6.39 -16.26
CA ASN A 33 -2.86 7.01 -17.49
C ASN A 33 -2.29 6.37 -18.76
N ASP A 34 -1.10 5.79 -18.65
CA ASP A 34 -0.43 5.04 -19.71
C ASP A 34 -1.05 3.64 -19.91
N LYS A 35 -1.93 3.20 -19.01
CA LYS A 35 -2.65 1.92 -19.11
C LYS A 35 -4.02 2.12 -19.75
N ASN A 36 -4.42 1.16 -20.59
CA ASN A 36 -5.77 1.14 -21.15
C ASN A 36 -6.76 0.56 -20.13
N LEU A 37 -7.20 1.39 -19.20
CA LEU A 37 -8.13 1.00 -18.13
C LEU A 37 -9.59 1.15 -18.59
N PRO A 38 -10.52 0.29 -18.12
CA PRO A 38 -11.95 0.46 -18.41
C PRO A 38 -12.53 1.71 -17.77
N ASP A 39 -13.50 2.36 -18.41
CA ASP A 39 -14.10 3.63 -17.95
C ASP A 39 -14.54 3.61 -16.48
N LYS A 40 -15.17 2.51 -16.05
CA LYS A 40 -15.58 2.31 -14.65
C LYS A 40 -14.42 2.42 -13.64
N THR A 41 -13.22 1.99 -14.04
CA THR A 41 -12.02 2.09 -13.21
C THR A 41 -11.54 3.52 -13.10
N ILE A 42 -11.56 4.27 -14.21
CA ILE A 42 -11.20 5.67 -14.21
C ILE A 42 -12.20 6.51 -13.44
N GLU A 43 -13.50 6.25 -13.60
CA GLU A 43 -14.54 6.92 -12.83
C GLU A 43 -14.33 6.71 -11.33
N PHE A 44 -14.04 5.48 -10.89
CA PHE A 44 -13.70 5.19 -9.50
C PHE A 44 -12.47 5.96 -9.02
N ILE A 45 -11.39 6.00 -9.82
CA ILE A 45 -10.17 6.74 -9.48
C ILE A 45 -10.48 8.24 -9.36
N ASN A 46 -11.17 8.81 -10.34
CA ASN A 46 -11.52 10.23 -10.39
C ASN A 46 -12.38 10.65 -9.20
N GLN A 47 -13.41 9.87 -8.85
CA GLN A 47 -14.26 10.14 -7.67
C GLN A 47 -13.43 10.19 -6.37
N ASN A 48 -12.44 9.31 -6.23
CA ASN A 48 -11.56 9.31 -5.06
C ASN A 48 -10.60 10.51 -5.05
N ILE A 49 -10.09 10.92 -6.22
CA ILE A 49 -9.23 12.11 -6.36
C ILE A 49 -10.03 13.40 -6.12
N GLU A 50 -11.25 13.51 -6.64
CA GLU A 50 -12.14 14.66 -6.39
C GLU A 50 -12.42 14.83 -4.89
N ARG A 51 -12.71 13.71 -4.21
CA ARG A 51 -12.88 13.71 -2.76
C ARG A 51 -11.62 14.16 -2.01
N LEU A 52 -10.44 13.79 -2.49
CA LEU A 52 -9.18 14.25 -1.90
C LEU A 52 -9.01 15.76 -2.13
N ASN A 53 -9.27 16.24 -3.35
CA ASN A 53 -9.15 17.63 -3.75
C ASN A 53 -10.19 18.55 -3.08
N SER A 54 -11.30 18.02 -2.58
CA SER A 54 -12.31 18.79 -1.85
C SER A 54 -11.87 19.20 -0.43
N PHE A 55 -10.72 18.71 0.04
CA PHE A 55 -10.17 19.06 1.35
C PHE A 55 -8.95 19.98 1.19
N PRO A 56 -8.86 21.08 1.97
CA PRO A 56 -7.66 21.91 2.01
C PRO A 56 -6.42 21.08 2.37
N SER A 57 -5.34 21.21 1.58
CA SER A 57 -4.09 20.47 1.83
C SER A 57 -3.41 20.89 3.15
N SER A 58 -3.81 22.04 3.69
CA SER A 58 -3.39 22.59 4.97
C SER A 58 -4.07 21.91 6.18
N ASP A 59 -5.15 21.14 5.98
CA ASP A 59 -5.86 20.44 7.05
C ASP A 59 -5.04 19.24 7.57
N LYS A 60 -4.92 19.09 8.89
CA LYS A 60 -4.29 17.93 9.54
C LYS A 60 -4.89 16.60 9.10
N LYS A 61 -6.18 16.57 8.74
CA LYS A 61 -6.91 15.40 8.24
C LYS A 61 -6.56 15.05 6.80
N PHE A 62 -6.00 15.98 6.03
CA PHE A 62 -5.66 15.76 4.62
C PHE A 62 -4.71 14.57 4.45
N LYS A 63 -3.69 14.45 5.31
CA LYS A 63 -2.75 13.31 5.28
C LYS A 63 -3.47 11.98 5.46
N ALA A 64 -4.41 11.88 6.39
CA ALA A 64 -5.16 10.65 6.62
C ALA A 64 -6.09 10.33 5.44
N LEU A 65 -6.70 11.36 4.84
CA LEU A 65 -7.52 11.22 3.64
C LEU A 65 -6.70 10.77 2.43
N LEU A 66 -5.49 11.29 2.25
CA LEU A 66 -4.55 10.88 1.21
C LEU A 66 -4.20 9.39 1.34
N ILE A 67 -3.80 8.95 2.55
CA ILE A 67 -3.48 7.54 2.82
C ILE A 67 -4.68 6.64 2.53
N LYS A 68 -5.87 7.06 2.96
CA LYS A 68 -7.11 6.33 2.72
C LYS A 68 -7.40 6.22 1.23
N THR A 69 -7.27 7.32 0.49
CA THR A 69 -7.49 7.40 -0.96
C THR A 69 -6.53 6.49 -1.72
N GLN A 70 -5.22 6.56 -1.40
CA GLN A 70 -4.20 5.67 -1.94
C GLN A 70 -4.55 4.19 -1.69
N SER A 71 -4.95 3.85 -0.45
CA SER A 71 -5.32 2.48 -0.10
C SER A 71 -6.55 1.99 -0.85
N GLN A 72 -7.59 2.83 -0.99
CA GLN A 72 -8.82 2.48 -1.70
C GLN A 72 -8.57 2.23 -3.19
N ILE A 73 -7.86 3.14 -3.86
CA ILE A 73 -7.50 3.00 -5.27
C ILE A 73 -6.62 1.78 -5.48
N THR A 74 -5.59 1.60 -4.66
CA THR A 74 -4.66 0.46 -4.80
C THR A 74 -5.38 -0.88 -4.62
N LYS A 75 -6.25 -1.01 -3.61
CA LYS A 75 -7.01 -2.24 -3.37
C LYS A 75 -7.98 -2.53 -4.51
N PHE A 76 -8.63 -1.50 -5.06
CA PHE A 76 -9.52 -1.65 -6.20
C PHE A 76 -8.76 -2.13 -7.44
N LEU A 77 -7.62 -1.49 -7.75
CA LEU A 77 -6.75 -1.87 -8.87
C LEU A 77 -6.18 -3.28 -8.72
N GLU A 78 -5.75 -3.67 -7.52
CA GLU A 78 -5.28 -5.03 -7.25
C GLU A 78 -6.40 -6.06 -7.46
N LYS A 79 -7.62 -5.74 -7.01
CA LYS A 79 -8.74 -6.66 -7.12
C LYS A 79 -9.16 -6.87 -8.57
N GLU A 80 -9.39 -5.78 -9.30
CA GLU A 80 -9.99 -5.81 -10.64
C GLU A 80 -8.94 -6.10 -11.73
N HIS A 81 -7.74 -5.54 -11.61
CA HIS A 81 -6.71 -5.58 -12.67
C HIS A 81 -5.40 -6.21 -12.21
N LYS A 82 -5.27 -6.52 -10.92
CA LYS A 82 -4.04 -7.01 -10.29
C LYS A 82 -2.85 -6.07 -10.44
N TYR A 83 -3.14 -4.80 -10.72
CA TYR A 83 -2.14 -3.77 -10.77
C TYR A 83 -1.79 -3.29 -9.36
N VAL A 84 -0.50 -3.18 -9.07
CA VAL A 84 0.00 -2.87 -7.73
C VAL A 84 1.19 -1.92 -7.77
N PRO A 85 1.33 -1.01 -6.80
CA PRO A 85 2.57 -0.26 -6.63
C PRO A 85 3.70 -1.18 -6.17
N LYS A 86 4.93 -0.70 -6.25
CA LYS A 86 6.10 -1.41 -5.77
C LYS A 86 5.98 -1.75 -4.28
N ASN A 87 6.37 -2.97 -3.91
CA ASN A 87 6.36 -3.51 -2.54
C ASN A 87 4.96 -3.67 -1.90
N TYR A 88 3.89 -3.63 -2.68
CA TYR A 88 2.53 -3.75 -2.16
C TYR A 88 2.32 -5.06 -1.39
N TYR A 89 2.65 -6.20 -2.01
CA TYR A 89 2.42 -7.50 -1.41
C TYR A 89 3.37 -7.77 -0.24
N ARG A 90 4.62 -7.31 -0.32
CA ARG A 90 5.57 -7.34 0.81
C ARG A 90 4.99 -6.64 2.04
N ASN A 91 4.53 -5.41 1.87
CA ASN A 91 4.00 -4.62 2.98
C ASN A 91 2.69 -5.21 3.51
N LEU A 92 1.87 -5.83 2.65
CA LEU A 92 0.66 -6.56 3.05
C LEU A 92 0.97 -7.84 3.83
N TRP A 93 1.98 -8.62 3.41
CA TRP A 93 2.28 -9.93 3.98
C TRP A 93 3.15 -9.90 5.23
N ILE A 94 3.88 -8.82 5.52
CA ILE A 94 4.63 -8.68 6.77
C ILE A 94 3.72 -8.83 8.01
N PRO A 95 2.64 -8.04 8.18
CA PRO A 95 1.73 -8.21 9.32
C PRO A 95 1.01 -9.55 9.30
N LEU A 96 0.59 -10.02 8.11
CA LEU A 96 -0.07 -11.31 7.95
C LEU A 96 0.84 -12.49 8.29
N GLY A 97 2.14 -12.40 8.01
CA GLY A 97 3.09 -13.45 8.33
C GLY A 97 3.34 -13.54 9.82
N MET A 98 3.43 -12.39 10.52
CA MET A 98 3.53 -12.36 11.97
C MET A 98 2.31 -12.98 12.65
N THR A 99 1.09 -12.66 12.20
CA THR A 99 -0.13 -13.16 12.83
C THR A 99 -0.51 -14.57 12.36
N GLY A 100 -0.37 -14.86 11.07
CA GLY A 100 -0.77 -16.12 10.44
C GLY A 100 0.26 -17.23 10.54
N PHE A 101 1.55 -16.92 10.64
CA PHE A 101 2.61 -17.92 10.85
C PHE A 101 3.28 -17.74 12.22
N GLY A 102 3.66 -16.51 12.55
CA GLY A 102 4.48 -16.24 13.72
C GLY A 102 3.80 -16.59 15.04
N LEU A 103 2.58 -16.10 15.27
CA LEU A 103 1.84 -16.41 16.50
C LEU A 103 1.60 -17.92 16.68
N PRO A 104 1.09 -18.69 15.68
CA PRO A 104 0.95 -20.13 15.81
C PRO A 104 2.26 -20.86 16.11
N ILE A 105 3.35 -20.51 15.40
CA ILE A 105 4.67 -21.11 15.62
C ILE A 105 5.18 -20.81 17.03
N GLY A 106 5.04 -19.56 17.48
CA GLY A 106 5.44 -19.13 18.81
C GLY A 106 4.70 -19.87 19.91
N VAL A 107 3.38 -20.03 19.77
CA VAL A 107 2.55 -20.80 20.72
C VAL A 107 2.96 -22.26 20.75
N ALA A 108 3.13 -22.91 19.59
CA ALA A 108 3.54 -24.30 19.51
C ALA A 108 4.92 -24.53 20.14
N PHE A 109 5.88 -23.63 19.86
CA PHE A 109 7.22 -23.68 20.43
C PHE A 109 7.20 -23.50 21.95
N ALA A 110 6.50 -22.47 22.44
CA ALA A 110 6.35 -22.18 23.86
C ALA A 110 5.74 -23.36 24.63
N LEU A 111 4.71 -24.00 24.07
CA LEU A 111 4.09 -25.20 24.64
C LEU A 111 5.07 -26.38 24.65
N SER A 112 5.82 -26.61 23.57
CA SER A 112 6.77 -27.72 23.48
C SER A 112 7.94 -27.62 24.47
N VAL A 113 8.35 -26.41 24.80
CA VAL A 113 9.44 -26.13 25.76
C VAL A 113 8.91 -25.92 27.19
N GLY A 114 7.58 -25.80 27.37
CA GLY A 114 6.97 -25.50 28.67
C GLY A 114 7.25 -24.09 29.18
N ASN A 115 7.63 -23.15 28.30
CA ASN A 115 7.93 -21.77 28.65
C ASN A 115 7.16 -20.78 27.78
N MET A 116 6.09 -20.22 28.33
CA MET A 116 5.24 -19.23 27.65
C MET A 116 5.96 -17.91 27.34
N GLY A 117 7.06 -17.60 28.02
CA GLY A 117 7.92 -16.46 27.67
C GLY A 117 8.57 -16.59 26.29
N LEU A 118 8.64 -17.81 25.73
CA LEU A 118 9.22 -18.07 24.40
C LEU A 118 8.24 -17.88 23.24
N LEU A 119 6.98 -17.51 23.51
CA LEU A 119 5.99 -17.24 22.46
C LEU A 119 6.48 -16.18 21.47
N GLY A 120 7.22 -15.19 21.95
CA GLY A 120 7.76 -14.09 21.14
C GLY A 120 8.71 -14.54 20.03
N ILE A 121 9.32 -15.73 20.11
CA ILE A 121 10.22 -16.27 19.06
C ILE A 121 9.48 -16.45 17.72
N GLY A 122 8.17 -16.72 17.79
CA GLY A 122 7.35 -16.85 16.60
C GLY A 122 7.28 -15.57 15.77
N LEU A 123 7.30 -14.38 16.39
CA LEU A 123 7.10 -13.11 15.68
C LEU A 123 8.21 -12.82 14.65
N PRO A 124 9.53 -12.90 14.98
CA PRO A 124 10.59 -12.78 13.99
C PRO A 124 10.49 -13.80 12.84
N ILE A 125 10.10 -15.05 13.13
CA ILE A 125 9.94 -16.10 12.13
C ILE A 125 8.77 -15.76 11.19
N GLY A 126 7.62 -15.37 11.76
CA GLY A 126 6.45 -14.95 11.01
C GLY A 126 6.71 -13.74 10.13
N LEU A 127 7.47 -12.74 10.63
CA LEU A 127 7.91 -11.59 9.86
C LEU A 127 8.76 -12.01 8.67
N LEU A 128 9.75 -12.89 8.88
CA LEU A 128 10.60 -13.40 7.81
C LEU A 128 9.79 -14.12 6.73
N LEU A 129 8.91 -15.04 7.12
CA LEU A 129 8.06 -15.79 6.19
C LEU A 129 7.10 -14.85 5.43
N GLY A 130 6.47 -13.91 6.13
CA GLY A 130 5.62 -12.89 5.52
C GLY A 130 6.36 -12.04 4.48
N ALA A 131 7.56 -11.56 4.83
CA ALA A 131 8.39 -10.79 3.91
C ALA A 131 8.80 -11.60 2.67
N LEU A 132 9.15 -12.89 2.83
CA LEU A 132 9.50 -13.77 1.71
C LEU A 132 8.32 -14.01 0.77
N VAL A 133 7.14 -14.35 1.31
CA VAL A 133 5.92 -14.56 0.53
C VAL A 133 5.53 -13.30 -0.22
N GLY A 134 5.45 -12.16 0.49
CA GLY A 134 5.09 -10.89 -0.13
C GLY A 134 6.08 -10.44 -1.20
N THR A 135 7.39 -10.57 -0.96
CA THR A 135 8.43 -10.25 -1.95
C THR A 135 8.32 -11.14 -3.19
N ARG A 136 7.97 -12.43 -3.04
CA ARG A 136 7.76 -13.32 -4.18
C ARG A 136 6.56 -12.90 -5.02
N LEU A 137 5.48 -12.46 -4.38
CA LEU A 137 4.29 -11.94 -5.07
C LEU A 137 4.57 -10.63 -5.80
N ASP A 138 5.35 -9.72 -5.18
CA ASP A 138 5.81 -8.50 -5.85
C ASP A 138 6.69 -8.80 -7.07
N LYS A 139 7.64 -9.75 -6.95
CA LYS A 139 8.45 -10.20 -8.09
C LYS A 139 7.59 -10.78 -9.21
N LYS A 140 6.55 -11.54 -8.87
CA LYS A 140 5.60 -12.08 -9.86
C LYS A 140 4.85 -10.95 -10.58
N ALA A 141 4.32 -9.98 -9.83
CA ALA A 141 3.63 -8.82 -10.41
C ALA A 141 4.55 -8.00 -11.33
N LEU A 142 5.83 -7.85 -10.98
CA LEU A 142 6.83 -7.20 -11.81
C LEU A 142 7.07 -7.96 -13.13
N VAL A 143 7.31 -9.27 -13.06
CA VAL A 143 7.54 -10.12 -14.25
C VAL A 143 6.34 -10.11 -15.19
N GLU A 144 5.13 -10.06 -14.64
CA GLU A 144 3.89 -9.99 -15.41
C GLU A 144 3.54 -8.57 -15.91
N GLY A 145 4.40 -7.57 -15.67
CA GLY A 145 4.19 -6.19 -16.12
C GLY A 145 3.04 -5.45 -15.42
N ARG A 146 2.63 -5.95 -14.24
CA ARG A 146 1.51 -5.43 -13.44
C ARG A 146 1.97 -4.58 -12.24
N GLN A 147 3.27 -4.51 -11.98
CA GLN A 147 3.84 -3.66 -10.93
C GLN A 147 4.26 -2.29 -11.49
N PHE A 148 3.86 -1.22 -10.81
CA PHE A 148 4.27 0.15 -11.12
C PHE A 148 5.63 0.50 -10.50
N GLY A 149 6.31 1.48 -11.08
CA GLY A 149 7.67 1.89 -10.71
C GLY A 149 7.77 2.60 -9.36
N VAL A 150 6.63 3.05 -8.82
CA VAL A 150 6.55 3.85 -7.62
C VAL A 150 6.12 3.05 -6.39
N GLU A 151 6.70 3.39 -5.24
CA GLU A 151 6.29 2.91 -3.93
C GLU A 151 5.45 3.97 -3.22
N LEU A 152 4.23 3.61 -2.83
CA LEU A 152 3.35 4.51 -2.09
C LEU A 152 3.76 4.54 -0.62
N LYS A 153 4.50 5.60 -0.24
CA LYS A 153 4.89 5.85 1.15
C LYS A 153 3.64 6.13 2.00
N ASN A 154 3.42 5.30 3.02
CA ASN A 154 2.31 5.29 3.99
C ASN A 154 1.10 4.39 3.64
N THR A 155 1.30 3.28 2.93
CA THR A 155 0.30 2.21 2.91
C THR A 155 0.77 1.07 3.84
N PHE A 156 -0.04 0.83 4.88
CA PHE A 156 0.11 -0.11 6.02
C PHE A 156 0.99 0.36 7.18
#